data_AF-A0A960GSK2-F1
#
_entry.id   AF-A0A960GSK2-F1
#
_cell.length_a   1.000
_cell.length_b   1.000
_cell.length_c   1.000
_cell.angle_alpha   90.00
_cell.angle_beta   90.00
_cell.angle_gamma   90.00
#
_symmetry.space_group_name_H-M   'P 1'
#
loop_
_entity.id
_entity.type
_entity.pdbx_description
1 polymer ?
#
loop_
_entity_poly.entity_id
_entity_poly.type
_entity_poly.pdbx_seq_one_letter_code
_entity_poly.pdbx_strand_id
1 'polypeptide(L)'
;MRRPMISGGRGLSRWSLRKLIWICLGAITMIFVASAVTILIAGGTVFREMNQFNDRALGPQERVAQLGKAYVDQETGQRGFLLTGDPVSLEPYSAGRAEADRLVAQLEDNLSGDSEASRRLNAVVSAARDWVAKAAEPQIAARRVGPIPPDQLAAMTLTGKGLFDELRERQSALRKRTTEVAAHQFDR
;
A
#
# COMPACT_ATOMS: atom_id res chain seq x y z
N MET A 1 39.14 -44.52 39.63
CA MET A 1 38.35 -43.38 40.14
C MET A 1 36.87 -43.69 39.94
N ARG A 2 36.05 -43.52 40.99
CA ARG A 2 34.60 -43.85 41.08
C ARG A 2 33.74 -42.57 41.00
N ARG A 3 32.47 -42.80 40.62
CA ARG A 3 31.20 -42.11 41.01
C ARG A 3 30.57 -41.17 39.96
N PRO A 4 29.24 -40.94 39.98
CA PRO A 4 28.14 -41.90 40.12
C PRO A 4 26.96 -41.63 39.16
N MET A 5 26.07 -42.62 39.09
CA MET A 5 24.72 -42.58 38.54
C MET A 5 23.84 -41.61 39.36
N ILE A 6 23.10 -40.70 38.72
CA ILE A 6 21.97 -39.98 39.36
C ILE A 6 20.68 -40.46 38.69
N SER A 7 19.96 -41.31 39.44
CA SER A 7 18.54 -41.60 39.29
C SER A 7 17.75 -40.49 39.97
N GLY A 8 16.62 -40.07 39.38
CA GLY A 8 15.73 -39.08 39.98
C GLY A 8 14.48 -38.86 39.14
N GLY A 9 13.49 -39.75 39.31
CA GLY A 9 12.18 -39.64 38.69
C GLY A 9 11.41 -38.40 39.17
N ARG A 10 10.45 -37.96 38.36
CA ARG A 10 9.39 -37.04 38.79
C ARG A 10 8.06 -37.49 38.22
N GLY A 11 7.12 -37.76 39.13
CA GLY A 11 5.75 -38.15 38.82
C GLY A 11 5.05 -37.09 37.98
N LEU A 12 4.63 -37.47 36.79
CA LEU A 12 3.86 -36.60 35.91
C LEU A 12 2.37 -36.69 36.28
N SER A 13 1.98 -35.75 37.16
CA SER A 13 0.70 -35.05 37.22
C SER A 13 -0.43 -35.57 36.29
N ARG A 14 -1.51 -36.10 36.87
CA ARG A 14 -2.72 -36.63 36.20
C ARG A 14 -3.64 -35.51 35.65
N TRP A 15 -3.12 -34.63 34.80
CA TRP A 15 -3.98 -33.68 34.09
C TRP A 15 -4.79 -34.44 33.05
N SER A 16 -6.09 -34.11 32.92
CA SER A 16 -6.88 -34.72 31.85
C SER A 16 -6.23 -34.34 30.53
N LEU A 17 -5.89 -35.33 29.72
CA LEU A 17 -5.15 -35.18 28.46
C LEU A 17 -5.74 -34.07 27.59
N ARG A 18 -7.07 -33.90 27.67
CA ARG A 18 -7.84 -32.82 27.04
C ARG A 18 -7.39 -31.42 27.47
N LYS A 19 -7.19 -31.15 28.76
CA LYS A 19 -6.72 -29.83 29.24
C LYS A 19 -5.32 -29.52 28.75
N LEU A 20 -4.44 -30.52 28.71
CA LEU A 20 -3.07 -30.36 28.20
C LEU A 20 -3.08 -30.03 26.70
N ILE A 21 -3.92 -30.72 25.92
CA ILE A 21 -4.10 -30.47 24.48
C ILE A 21 -4.58 -29.03 24.23
N TRP A 22 -5.58 -28.56 24.98
CA TRP A 22 -6.10 -27.19 24.81
C TRP A 22 -5.08 -26.11 25.19
N ILE A 23 -4.25 -26.35 26.22
CA ILE A 23 -3.17 -25.42 26.60
C ILE A 23 -2.10 -25.36 25.50
N CYS A 24 -1.68 -26.50 24.97
CA CYS A 24 -0.71 -26.55 23.87
C CYS A 24 -1.26 -25.88 22.59
N LEU A 25 -2.53 -26.12 22.25
CA LEU A 25 -3.16 -25.51 21.08
C LEU A 25 -3.21 -23.98 21.21
N GLY A 26 -3.62 -23.47 22.37
CA GLY A 26 -3.66 -22.03 22.63
C GLY A 26 -2.27 -21.37 22.56
N ALA A 27 -1.25 -22.02 23.12
CA ALA A 27 0.13 -21.54 23.05
C ALA A 27 0.65 -21.49 21.60
N ILE A 28 0.37 -22.51 20.79
CA ILE A 28 0.76 -22.54 19.37
C ILE A 28 0.04 -21.45 18.58
N THR A 29 -1.26 -21.26 18.79
CA THR A 29 -2.01 -20.19 18.12
C THR A 29 -1.50 -18.80 18.51
N MET A 30 -1.17 -18.58 19.79
CA MET A 30 -0.60 -17.31 20.25
C MET A 30 0.75 -17.02 19.59
N ILE A 31 1.64 -18.02 19.49
CA ILE A 31 2.93 -17.88 18.81
C ILE A 31 2.72 -17.58 17.32
N PHE A 32 1.77 -18.26 16.67
CA PHE A 32 1.44 -18.02 15.27
C PHE A 32 0.94 -16.59 15.05
N VAL A 33 0.01 -16.10 15.87
CA VAL A 33 -0.51 -14.72 15.79
C VAL A 33 0.60 -13.70 16.05
N ALA A 34 1.45 -13.90 17.05
CA ALA A 34 2.56 -13.00 17.34
C ALA A 34 3.56 -12.93 16.18
N SER A 35 3.85 -14.07 15.53
CA SER A 35 4.71 -14.12 14.35
C SER A 35 4.09 -13.39 13.15
N ALA A 36 2.78 -13.57 12.91
CA ALA A 36 2.06 -12.88 11.84
C ALA A 36 2.04 -11.36 12.04
N VAL A 37 1.82 -10.90 13.27
CA VAL A 37 1.87 -9.47 13.63
C VAL A 37 3.28 -8.91 13.43
N THR A 38 4.32 -9.66 13.82
CA THR A 38 5.71 -9.26 13.60
C THR A 38 6.02 -9.15 12.11
N ILE A 39 5.51 -10.06 11.27
CA ILE A 39 5.67 -10.01 9.81
C ILE A 39 4.94 -8.80 9.20
N LEU A 40 3.76 -8.43 9.70
CA LEU A 40 3.03 -7.25 9.22
C LEU A 40 3.73 -5.94 9.58
N ILE A 41 4.21 -5.82 10.81
CA ILE A 41 4.93 -4.63 11.29
C ILE A 41 6.31 -4.53 10.61
N ALA A 42 7.05 -5.65 10.54
CA ALA A 42 8.34 -5.71 9.87
C ALA A 42 8.21 -5.46 8.37
N GLY A 43 7.15 -5.95 7.73
CA GLY A 43 6.82 -5.60 6.34
C GLY A 43 6.65 -4.09 6.19
N GLY A 44 5.95 -3.43 7.11
CA GLY A 44 5.80 -1.97 7.12
C GLY A 44 7.11 -1.20 7.35
N THR A 45 8.02 -1.67 8.21
CA THR A 45 9.32 -1.01 8.46
C THR A 45 10.35 -1.30 7.37
N VAL A 46 10.47 -2.55 6.94
CA VAL A 46 11.38 -2.99 5.87
C VAL A 46 10.96 -2.38 4.53
N PHE A 47 9.66 -2.22 4.26
CA PHE A 47 9.19 -1.47 3.07
C PHE A 47 9.60 0.01 3.11
N ARG A 48 9.57 0.65 4.29
CA ARG A 48 10.01 2.05 4.45
C ARG A 48 11.52 2.21 4.29
N GLU A 49 12.32 1.25 4.77
CA GLU A 49 13.78 1.27 4.66
C GLU A 49 14.29 0.87 3.26
N MET A 50 13.65 -0.12 2.61
CA MET A 50 13.91 -0.45 1.20
C MET A 50 13.59 0.74 0.28
N ASN A 51 12.51 1.48 0.52
CA ASN A 51 12.16 2.65 -0.28
C ASN A 51 13.25 3.74 -0.28
N GLN A 52 13.85 4.04 0.88
CA GLN A 52 14.91 5.06 0.96
C GLN A 52 16.20 4.67 0.22
N PHE A 53 16.54 3.38 0.16
CA PHE A 53 17.72 2.89 -0.57
C PHE A 53 17.46 2.73 -2.06
N ASN A 54 16.26 2.25 -2.45
CA ASN A 54 15.82 2.18 -3.84
C ASN A 54 15.69 3.57 -4.47
N ASP A 55 15.26 4.58 -3.71
CA ASP A 55 15.05 5.96 -4.21
C ASP A 55 16.26 6.59 -4.91
N ARG A 56 17.49 6.10 -4.69
CA ARG A 56 18.70 6.57 -5.39
C ARG A 56 19.13 5.69 -6.57
N ALA A 57 18.61 4.46 -6.67
CA ALA A 57 19.01 3.47 -7.66
C ALA A 57 17.93 3.20 -8.73
N LEU A 58 16.72 3.72 -8.56
CA LEU A 58 15.61 3.48 -9.46
C LEU A 58 15.57 4.44 -10.64
N GLY A 59 15.48 3.88 -11.85
CA GLY A 59 15.26 4.64 -13.08
C GLY A 59 13.86 5.24 -13.18
N PRO A 60 13.64 6.19 -14.11
CA PRO A 60 12.36 6.90 -14.26
C PRO A 60 11.15 5.98 -14.41
N GLN A 61 11.31 4.83 -15.07
CA GLN A 61 10.27 3.83 -15.28
C GLN A 61 9.73 3.23 -13.97
N GLU A 62 10.61 2.99 -12.98
CA GLU A 62 10.18 2.42 -11.70
C GLU A 62 9.48 3.49 -10.86
N ARG A 63 9.96 4.74 -10.89
CA ARG A 63 9.26 5.85 -10.22
C ARG A 63 7.85 6.06 -10.78
N VAL A 64 7.66 5.92 -12.10
CA VAL A 64 6.31 5.95 -12.71
C VAL A 64 5.44 4.80 -12.19
N ALA A 65 5.99 3.60 -12.03
CA ALA A 65 5.26 2.47 -11.47
C ALA A 65 4.87 2.71 -9.99
N GLN A 66 5.78 3.25 -9.19
CA GLN A 66 5.53 3.63 -7.80
C GLN A 66 4.49 4.76 -7.69
N LEU A 67 4.52 5.72 -8.60
CA LEU A 67 3.52 6.79 -8.65
C LEU A 67 2.13 6.19 -8.90
N GLY A 68 2.02 5.23 -9.83
CA GLY A 68 0.77 4.51 -10.05
C GLY A 68 0.29 3.76 -8.81
N LYS A 69 1.20 3.07 -8.10
CA LYS A 69 0.88 2.42 -6.83
C LYS A 69 0.39 3.42 -5.79
N ALA A 70 1.04 4.58 -5.64
CA ALA A 70 0.65 5.60 -4.69
C ALA A 70 -0.78 6.08 -4.92
N TYR A 71 -1.19 6.28 -6.18
CA TYR A 71 -2.59 6.61 -6.50
C TYR A 71 -3.56 5.45 -6.22
N VAL A 72 -3.17 4.20 -6.46
CA VAL A 72 -3.99 3.02 -6.12
C VAL A 72 -4.18 2.88 -4.61
N ASP A 73 -3.13 3.13 -3.82
CA ASP A 73 -3.21 3.16 -2.36
C ASP A 73 -4.19 4.26 -1.90
N GLN A 74 -4.18 5.41 -2.58
CA GLN A 74 -5.17 6.47 -2.34
C GLN A 74 -6.60 6.00 -2.61
N GLU A 75 -6.91 5.43 -3.77
CA GLU A 75 -8.26 4.91 -4.06
C GLU A 75 -8.68 3.83 -3.05
N THR A 76 -7.74 2.95 -2.69
CA THR A 76 -7.99 1.85 -1.74
C THR A 76 -8.38 2.38 -0.37
N GLY A 77 -7.61 3.33 0.18
CA GLY A 77 -7.91 3.93 1.47
C GLY A 77 -9.22 4.72 1.46
N GLN A 78 -9.44 5.49 0.40
CA GLN A 78 -10.67 6.26 0.20
C GLN A 78 -11.91 5.36 0.17
N ARG A 79 -11.88 4.26 -0.60
CA ARG A 79 -12.99 3.29 -0.68
C ARG A 79 -13.17 2.52 0.62
N GLY A 80 -12.08 2.15 1.29
CA GLY A 80 -12.13 1.54 2.62
C GLY A 80 -12.89 2.44 3.60
N PHE A 81 -12.58 3.73 3.63
CA PHE A 81 -13.26 4.69 4.48
C PHE A 81 -14.74 4.87 4.12
N LEU A 82 -15.09 4.89 2.83
CA LEU A 82 -16.49 4.93 2.42
C LEU A 82 -17.29 3.75 2.94
N LEU A 83 -16.72 2.54 2.89
CA LEU A 83 -17.37 1.32 3.35
C LEU A 83 -17.49 1.27 4.88
N THR A 84 -16.39 1.52 5.60
CA THR A 84 -16.31 1.28 7.04
C THR A 84 -16.67 2.50 7.88
N GLY A 85 -16.35 3.71 7.39
CA GLY A 85 -16.34 4.94 8.18
C GLY A 85 -15.19 5.02 9.19
N ASP A 86 -14.26 4.04 9.20
CA ASP A 86 -13.13 3.98 10.12
C ASP A 86 -11.99 4.88 9.62
N PRO A 87 -11.59 5.93 10.36
CA PRO A 87 -10.49 6.81 9.99
C PRO A 87 -9.16 6.10 9.70
N VAL A 88 -8.90 4.92 10.28
CA VAL A 88 -7.69 4.12 9.98
C VAL A 88 -7.64 3.73 8.49
N SER A 89 -8.80 3.57 7.85
CA SER A 89 -8.88 3.30 6.41
C SER A 89 -8.30 4.45 5.57
N LEU A 90 -8.12 5.66 6.12
CA LEU A 90 -7.52 6.80 5.42
C LEU A 90 -5.98 6.84 5.52
N GLU A 91 -5.33 5.92 6.25
CA GLU A 91 -3.86 5.84 6.29
C GLU A 91 -3.25 5.63 4.89
N PRO A 92 -3.72 4.67 4.06
CA PRO A 92 -3.23 4.52 2.68
C PRO A 92 -3.49 5.76 1.81
N TYR A 93 -4.60 6.49 2.07
CA TYR A 93 -4.92 7.73 1.37
C TYR A 93 -3.93 8.85 1.66
N SER A 94 -3.70 9.11 2.94
CA SER A 94 -2.77 10.16 3.36
C SER A 94 -1.31 9.83 2.98
N ALA A 95 -0.87 8.59 3.21
CA ALA A 95 0.47 8.14 2.85
C ALA A 95 0.70 8.16 1.32
N GLY A 96 -0.27 7.65 0.55
CA GLY A 96 -0.20 7.65 -0.91
C GLY A 96 -0.18 9.04 -1.51
N ARG A 97 -0.82 10.03 -0.88
CA ARG A 97 -0.78 11.44 -1.33
C ARG A 97 0.60 12.05 -1.14
N ALA A 98 1.18 11.90 0.06
CA ALA A 98 2.52 12.38 0.34
C ALA A 98 3.56 11.73 -0.59
N GLU A 99 3.42 10.44 -0.86
CA GLU A 99 4.31 9.71 -1.76
C GLU A 99 4.15 10.14 -3.22
N ALA A 100 2.92 10.35 -3.69
CA ALA A 100 2.67 10.86 -5.04
C ALA A 100 3.31 12.25 -5.25
N ASP A 101 3.17 13.16 -4.28
CA ASP A 101 3.76 14.50 -4.35
C ASP A 101 5.29 14.43 -4.46
N ARG A 102 5.92 13.56 -3.66
CA ARG A 102 7.37 13.30 -3.69
C ARG A 102 7.83 12.74 -5.05
N LEU A 103 7.13 11.74 -5.56
CA LEU A 103 7.48 11.08 -6.82
C LEU A 103 7.27 11.98 -8.03
N VAL A 104 6.24 12.82 -8.03
CA VAL A 104 6.00 13.81 -9.09
C VAL A 104 7.17 14.79 -9.17
N ALA A 105 7.61 15.36 -8.04
CA ALA A 105 8.74 16.29 -8.02
C ALA A 105 10.04 15.64 -8.57
N GLN A 106 10.27 14.36 -8.27
CA GLN A 106 11.43 13.63 -8.79
C GLN A 106 11.31 13.34 -10.29
N LEU A 107 10.10 12.99 -10.75
CA LEU A 107 9.85 12.71 -12.16
C LEU A 107 9.92 13.97 -13.02
N GLU A 108 9.56 15.14 -12.49
CA GLU A 108 9.72 16.42 -13.18
C GLU A 108 11.19 16.69 -13.54
N ASP A 109 12.11 16.42 -12.61
CA ASP A 109 13.55 16.52 -12.85
C ASP A 109 14.04 15.43 -13.82
N ASN A 110 13.69 14.16 -13.56
CA ASN A 110 14.16 13.00 -14.34
C ASN A 110 13.68 13.01 -15.80
N LEU A 111 12.52 13.61 -16.08
CA LEU A 111 11.90 13.64 -17.41
C LEU A 111 12.07 14.99 -18.13
N SER A 112 12.79 15.94 -17.54
CA SER A 112 13.01 17.29 -18.09
C SER A 112 13.61 17.29 -19.51
N GLY A 113 14.43 16.29 -19.83
CA GLY A 113 15.05 16.12 -21.15
C GLY A 113 14.13 15.51 -22.22
N ASP A 114 12.95 15.00 -21.84
CA ASP A 114 11.95 14.45 -22.75
C ASP A 114 10.64 15.23 -22.65
N SER A 115 10.41 16.11 -23.63
CA SER A 115 9.21 16.94 -23.69
C SER A 115 7.90 16.13 -23.74
N GLU A 116 7.91 14.93 -24.34
CA GLU A 116 6.71 14.10 -24.42
C GLU A 116 6.45 13.41 -23.09
N ALA A 117 7.48 12.87 -22.44
CA ALA A 117 7.35 12.28 -21.11
C ALA A 117 6.89 13.33 -20.08
N SER A 118 7.44 14.55 -20.14
CA SER A 118 7.02 15.69 -19.32
C SER A 118 5.55 16.06 -19.55
N ARG A 119 5.09 16.15 -20.81
CA ARG A 119 3.66 16.40 -21.11
C ARG A 119 2.75 15.30 -20.55
N ARG A 120 3.17 14.04 -20.64
CA ARG A 120 2.40 12.90 -20.12
C ARG A 120 2.36 12.88 -18.59
N LEU A 121 3.46 13.25 -17.91
CA LEU A 121 3.46 13.44 -16.45
C LEU A 121 2.47 14.51 -16.03
N ASN A 122 2.46 15.67 -16.71
CA ASN A 122 1.50 16.73 -16.43
C ASN A 122 0.04 16.29 -16.62
N ALA A 123 -0.24 15.46 -17.63
CA ALA A 123 -1.56 14.88 -17.84
C ALA A 123 -1.98 13.95 -16.70
N VAL A 124 -1.05 13.14 -16.16
CA VAL A 124 -1.28 12.30 -14.97
C VAL A 124 -1.59 13.17 -13.75
N VAL A 125 -0.78 14.21 -13.49
CA VAL A 125 -0.97 15.12 -12.36
C VAL A 125 -2.31 15.85 -12.45
N SER A 126 -2.71 16.30 -13.65
CA SER A 126 -4.01 16.93 -13.87
C SER A 126 -5.17 15.97 -13.58
N ALA A 127 -5.13 14.76 -14.14
CA ALA A 127 -6.18 13.75 -13.91
C ALA A 127 -6.27 13.35 -12.43
N ALA A 128 -5.14 13.26 -11.72
CA ALA A 128 -5.12 13.00 -10.29
C ALA A 128 -5.76 14.14 -9.48
N ARG A 129 -5.42 15.40 -9.79
CA ARG A 129 -6.05 16.57 -9.16
C ARG A 129 -7.56 16.60 -9.38
N ASP A 130 -7.99 16.30 -10.60
CA ASP A 130 -9.41 16.21 -10.94
C ASP A 130 -10.13 15.11 -10.15
N TRP A 131 -9.55 13.90 -10.08
CA TRP A 131 -10.11 12.82 -9.27
C TRP A 131 -10.20 13.18 -7.79
N VAL A 132 -9.13 13.77 -7.22
CA VAL A 132 -9.13 14.18 -5.81
C VAL A 132 -10.21 15.22 -5.53
N ALA A 133 -10.27 16.28 -6.35
CA ALA A 133 -11.18 17.40 -6.13
C ALA A 133 -12.65 17.07 -6.40
N LYS A 134 -12.93 16.22 -7.38
CA LYS A 134 -14.31 15.93 -7.83
C LYS A 134 -14.89 14.66 -7.22
N ALA A 135 -14.05 13.75 -6.74
CA ALA A 135 -14.49 12.48 -6.16
C ALA A 135 -13.92 12.24 -4.76
N ALA A 136 -12.60 12.07 -4.60
CA ALA A 136 -12.04 11.54 -3.37
C ALA A 136 -12.37 12.41 -2.14
N GLU A 137 -12.07 13.71 -2.19
CA GLU A 137 -12.30 14.63 -1.07
C GLU A 137 -13.79 14.85 -0.78
N PRO A 138 -14.67 15.13 -1.77
CA PRO A 138 -16.11 15.21 -1.52
C PRO A 138 -16.70 13.94 -0.90
N GLN A 139 -16.24 12.77 -1.32
CA GLN A 139 -16.69 11.48 -0.81
C GLN A 139 -16.24 11.24 0.63
N ILE A 140 -14.97 11.51 0.94
CA ILE A 140 -14.43 11.45 2.30
C ILE A 140 -15.19 12.44 3.20
N ALA A 141 -15.39 13.68 2.74
CA ALA A 141 -16.11 14.71 3.48
C ALA A 141 -17.56 14.28 3.77
N ALA A 142 -18.28 13.77 2.78
CA ALA A 142 -19.64 13.27 2.96
C ALA A 142 -19.70 12.13 3.99
N ARG A 143 -18.76 11.18 3.93
CA ARG A 143 -18.71 10.06 4.86
C ARG A 143 -18.35 10.47 6.30
N ARG A 144 -17.59 11.56 6.48
CA ARG A 144 -17.30 12.14 7.80
C ARG A 144 -18.53 12.72 8.48
N VAL A 145 -19.52 13.17 7.71
CA VAL A 145 -20.80 13.67 8.26
C VAL A 145 -21.65 12.51 8.80
N GLY A 146 -21.57 11.34 8.18
CA GLY A 146 -22.25 10.14 8.65
C GLY A 146 -22.39 9.04 7.59
N PRO A 147 -23.24 8.02 7.85
CA PRO A 147 -23.64 7.03 6.85
C PRO A 147 -24.19 7.67 5.58
N ILE A 148 -23.70 7.22 4.43
CA ILE A 148 -24.19 7.63 3.11
C ILE A 148 -25.25 6.61 2.67
N PRO A 149 -26.44 7.05 2.23
CA PRO A 149 -27.46 6.17 1.65
C PRO A 149 -26.90 5.30 0.51
N PRO A 150 -27.31 4.02 0.38
CA PRO A 150 -26.72 3.10 -0.59
C PRO A 150 -26.77 3.56 -2.05
N ASP A 151 -27.87 4.21 -2.45
CA ASP A 151 -28.07 4.78 -3.79
C ASP A 151 -27.13 5.95 -4.07
N GLN A 152 -26.98 6.87 -3.10
CA GLN A 152 -26.04 7.98 -3.18
C GLN A 152 -24.59 7.47 -3.20
N LEU A 153 -24.27 6.48 -2.36
CA LEU A 153 -22.95 5.86 -2.31
C LEU A 153 -22.59 5.17 -3.64
N ALA A 154 -23.54 4.47 -4.25
CA ALA A 154 -23.35 3.83 -5.56
C ALA A 154 -23.08 4.88 -6.65
N ALA A 155 -23.85 5.96 -6.70
CA ALA A 155 -23.64 7.05 -7.66
C ALA A 155 -22.27 7.72 -7.48
N MET A 156 -21.89 8.05 -6.25
CA MET A 156 -20.57 8.61 -5.94
C MET A 156 -19.44 7.65 -6.36
N THR A 157 -19.57 6.36 -6.08
CA THR A 157 -18.56 5.35 -6.42
C THR A 157 -18.39 5.24 -7.95
N LEU A 158 -19.47 5.30 -8.72
CA LEU A 158 -19.41 5.29 -10.19
C LEU A 158 -18.68 6.53 -10.74
N THR A 159 -18.98 7.72 -10.23
CA THR A 159 -18.27 8.94 -10.61
C THR A 159 -16.78 8.87 -10.26
N GLY A 160 -16.45 8.40 -9.05
CA GLY A 160 -15.07 8.23 -8.61
C GLY A 160 -14.31 7.23 -9.48
N LYS A 161 -14.95 6.13 -9.85
CA LYS A 161 -14.37 5.13 -10.76
C LYS A 161 -14.05 5.73 -12.14
N GLY A 162 -14.96 6.48 -12.74
CA GLY A 162 -14.73 7.07 -14.07
C GLY A 162 -13.52 7.99 -14.11
N LEU A 163 -13.41 8.88 -13.11
CA LEU A 163 -12.26 9.78 -12.98
C LEU A 163 -10.95 9.03 -12.70
N PHE A 164 -11.00 7.97 -11.87
CA PHE A 164 -9.81 7.19 -11.58
C PHE A 164 -9.36 6.31 -12.76
N ASP A 165 -10.31 5.82 -13.57
CA ASP A 165 -9.98 5.09 -14.79
C ASP A 165 -9.30 6.00 -15.83
N GLU A 166 -9.71 7.27 -15.94
CA GLU A 166 -8.95 8.27 -16.73
C GLU A 166 -7.52 8.44 -16.19
N LEU A 167 -7.36 8.59 -14.88
CA LEU A 167 -6.03 8.66 -14.25
C LEU A 167 -5.17 7.42 -14.59
N ARG A 168 -5.73 6.21 -14.50
CA ARG A 168 -5.05 4.97 -14.88
C ARG A 168 -4.63 4.97 -16.35
N GLU A 169 -5.47 5.49 -17.25
CA GLU A 169 -5.15 5.59 -18.66
C GLU A 169 -3.95 6.53 -18.90
N ARG A 170 -3.94 7.72 -18.27
CA ARG A 170 -2.81 8.65 -18.35
C ARG A 170 -1.53 8.03 -17.81
N GLN A 171 -1.60 7.30 -16.70
CA GLN A 171 -0.45 6.60 -16.13
C GLN A 171 0.10 5.52 -17.06
N SER A 172 -0.78 4.72 -17.67
CA SER A 172 -0.39 3.70 -18.65
C SER A 172 0.35 4.33 -19.84
N ALA A 173 -0.15 5.47 -20.31
CA ALA A 173 0.46 6.20 -21.41
C ALA A 173 1.85 6.79 -21.05
N LEU A 174 2.01 7.32 -19.84
CA LEU A 174 3.32 7.76 -19.33
C LEU A 174 4.29 6.59 -19.20
N ARG A 175 3.85 5.48 -18.59
CA ARG A 175 4.65 4.28 -18.39
C ARG A 175 5.17 3.73 -19.72
N LYS A 176 4.30 3.65 -20.73
CA LYS A 176 4.68 3.23 -22.08
C LYS A 176 5.83 4.10 -22.64
N ARG A 177 5.68 5.44 -22.56
CA ARG A 177 6.71 6.38 -23.02
C ARG A 177 8.04 6.20 -22.28
N THR A 178 8.01 6.09 -20.95
CA THR A 178 9.24 5.92 -20.18
C THR A 178 9.96 4.59 -20.47
N THR A 179 9.21 3.52 -20.76
CA THR A 179 9.79 2.23 -21.15
C THR A 179 10.44 2.30 -22.54
N GLU A 180 9.80 2.97 -23.51
CA GLU A 180 10.36 3.18 -24.85
C GLU A 180 11.68 3.96 -24.81
N VAL A 181 11.73 5.03 -24.01
CA VAL A 181 12.94 5.83 -23.81
C VAL A 181 14.06 5.01 -23.17
N ALA A 182 13.75 4.21 -22.16
CA ALA A 182 14.73 3.34 -21.51
C ALA A 182 15.30 2.31 -22.50
N ALA A 183 14.47 1.68 -23.34
CA ALA A 183 14.92 0.72 -24.34
C ALA A 183 15.92 1.33 -25.34
N HIS A 184 15.64 2.54 -25.83
CA HIS A 184 16.54 3.23 -26.77
C HIS A 184 17.90 3.64 -26.18
N GLN A 185 18.03 3.72 -24.85
CA GLN A 185 19.30 4.02 -24.19
C GLN A 185 20.24 2.81 -24.12
N PHE A 186 19.71 1.58 -24.20
CA PHE A 186 20.52 0.35 -24.18
C PHE A 186 20.99 -0.10 -25.56
N ASP A 187 20.41 0.44 -26.63
CA ASP A 187 20.77 0.12 -28.04
C ASP A 187 21.92 1.00 -28.60
N ARG A 188 22.51 1.90 -27.79
CA ARG A 188 23.65 2.76 -28.15
C ARG A 188 24.92 2.35 -27.42
#